data_AF-W7TBM4-F1
#
_entry.id   AF-W7TBM4-F1
#
_cell.length_a   1.000
_cell.length_b   1.000
_cell.length_c   1.000
_cell.angle_alpha   90.00
_cell.angle_beta   90.00
_cell.angle_gamma   90.00
#
_symmetry.space_group_name_H-M   'P 1'
#
loop_
_entity.id
_entity.type
_entity.pdbx_description
1 polymer ?
#
loop_
_entity_poly.entity_id
_entity_poly.type
_entity_poly.pdbx_seq_one_letter_code
_entity_poly.pdbx_strand_id
1 'polypeptide(L)'
;MIELPDAEGNLIAFEPKKTPSPFAPGGPALRSRTLFSAAHVVADPTAPNAQYGPATLDWDATMAFRRHLWSHGLAVTEAQDTSQRGMGLDWPLASELITRSGAEAKAVGGRLSAAIWT
;
A
#
# COMPACT_ATOMS: atom_id res chain seq x y z
N MET A 1 -23.67 5.76 -13.07
CA MET A 1 -23.38 7.16 -13.41
C MET A 1 -22.97 7.84 -12.12
N ILE A 2 -21.85 8.56 -12.13
CA ILE A 2 -21.31 9.31 -10.98
C ILE A 2 -21.11 10.74 -11.46
N GLU A 3 -21.55 11.73 -10.68
CA GLU A 3 -21.27 13.13 -10.98
C GLU A 3 -19.88 13.49 -10.43
N LEU A 4 -18.99 13.98 -11.30
CA LEU A 4 -17.63 14.39 -10.94
C LEU A 4 -17.41 15.85 -11.34
N PRO A 5 -16.63 16.62 -10.57
CA PRO A 5 -16.28 17.99 -10.95
C PRO A 5 -15.34 17.99 -12.16
N ASP A 6 -15.58 18.90 -13.11
CA ASP A 6 -14.63 19.28 -14.15
C ASP A 6 -13.61 20.32 -13.63
N ALA A 7 -12.71 20.80 -14.50
CA ALA A 7 -11.68 21.77 -14.14
C ALA A 7 -12.25 23.15 -13.79
N GLU A 8 -13.46 23.45 -14.25
CA GLU A 8 -14.20 24.68 -14.03
C GLU A 8 -15.12 24.60 -12.79
N GLY A 9 -15.22 23.43 -12.17
CA GLY A 9 -16.05 23.17 -11.00
C GLY A 9 -17.51 22.80 -11.29
N ASN A 10 -17.87 22.56 -12.56
CA ASN A 10 -19.19 22.05 -12.92
C ASN A 10 -19.26 20.54 -12.72
N LEU A 11 -20.45 20.02 -12.42
CA LEU A 11 -20.68 18.59 -12.34
C LEU A 11 -20.92 18.00 -13.74
N ILE A 12 -20.12 17.00 -14.09
CA ILE A 12 -20.28 16.21 -15.31
C ILE A 12 -20.59 14.75 -14.98
N ALA A 13 -21.48 14.14 -15.77
CA ALA A 13 -21.80 12.73 -15.62
C ALA A 13 -20.65 11.86 -16.15
N PHE A 14 -20.07 11.04 -15.27
CA PHE A 14 -19.06 10.04 -15.59
C PHE A 14 -19.65 8.63 -15.52
N GLU A 15 -19.38 7.82 -16.55
CA GLU A 15 -19.66 6.38 -16.53
C GLU A 15 -18.34 5.59 -16.45
N PRO A 16 -18.05 4.91 -15.32
CA PRO A 16 -16.88 4.05 -15.21
C PRO A 16 -16.91 2.89 -16.20
N LYS A 17 -15.72 2.51 -16.69
CA LYS A 17 -15.57 1.29 -17.48
C LYS A 17 -15.96 0.07 -16.64
N LYS A 18 -16.87 -0.77 -17.16
CA LYS A 18 -17.39 -1.96 -16.47
C LYS A 18 -16.52 -3.21 -16.64
N THR A 19 -15.61 -3.20 -17.61
CA THR A 19 -14.68 -4.32 -17.82
C THR A 19 -13.57 -4.27 -16.75
N PRO A 20 -13.39 -5.34 -15.96
CA PRO A 20 -12.33 -5.38 -14.95
C PRO A 20 -10.94 -5.42 -15.58
N SER A 21 -9.92 -5.17 -14.75
CA SER A 21 -8.53 -5.36 -15.13
C SER A 21 -8.29 -6.83 -15.51
N PRO A 22 -7.54 -7.12 -16.60
CA PRO A 22 -7.12 -8.49 -16.91
C PRO A 22 -6.06 -9.02 -15.93
N PHE A 23 -5.47 -8.15 -15.10
CA PHE A 23 -4.49 -8.52 -14.07
C PHE A 23 -5.21 -8.84 -12.77
N ALA A 24 -5.56 -10.11 -12.61
CA ALA A 24 -6.15 -10.67 -11.41
C ALA A 24 -5.08 -11.36 -10.53
N PRO A 25 -5.32 -11.50 -9.21
CA PRO A 25 -4.43 -12.26 -8.34
C PRO A 25 -4.43 -13.75 -8.73
N GLY A 26 -3.36 -14.46 -8.38
CA GLY A 26 -3.19 -15.89 -8.70
C GLY A 26 -2.79 -16.17 -10.17
N GLY A 27 -2.45 -15.13 -10.93
CA GLY A 27 -1.88 -15.27 -12.26
C GLY A 27 -0.51 -15.97 -12.26
N PRO A 28 0.01 -16.35 -13.44
CA PRO A 28 1.32 -16.98 -13.54
C PRO A 28 2.41 -16.03 -13.01
N ALA A 29 3.44 -16.62 -12.37
CA ALA A 29 4.58 -15.85 -11.87
C ALA A 29 5.24 -15.03 -12.99
N LEU A 30 5.65 -13.80 -12.64
CA LEU A 30 6.40 -12.92 -13.54
C LEU A 30 7.75 -13.57 -13.91
N ARG A 31 8.04 -13.64 -15.22
CA ARG A 31 9.21 -14.39 -15.74
C ARG A 31 10.40 -13.51 -16.12
N SER A 32 10.14 -12.27 -16.56
CA SER A 32 11.16 -11.44 -17.20
C SER A 32 11.65 -10.28 -16.35
N ARG A 33 10.94 -9.93 -15.27
CA ARG A 33 11.23 -8.79 -14.39
C ARG A 33 10.83 -9.13 -12.96
N THR A 34 11.57 -8.57 -12.01
CA THR A 34 11.14 -8.47 -10.62
C THR A 34 10.52 -7.09 -10.44
N LEU A 35 9.23 -7.05 -10.09
CA LEU A 35 8.51 -5.80 -9.84
C LEU A 35 8.33 -5.62 -8.33
N PHE A 36 8.76 -4.47 -7.82
CA PHE A 36 8.52 -4.06 -6.45
C PHE A 36 7.42 -3.01 -6.42
N SER A 37 6.50 -3.16 -5.48
CA SER A 37 5.54 -2.12 -5.11
C SER A 37 6.02 -1.47 -3.81
N ALA A 38 6.28 -0.17 -3.87
CA ALA A 38 6.40 0.64 -2.67
C ALA A 38 4.99 0.83 -2.09
N ALA A 39 4.71 0.13 -0.99
CA ALA A 39 3.38 0.07 -0.43
C ALA A 39 3.10 1.30 0.46
N HIS A 40 1.90 1.86 0.34
CA HIS A 40 1.40 2.85 1.29
C HIS A 40 1.05 2.19 2.62
N VAL A 41 0.77 2.97 3.66
CA VAL A 41 0.21 2.48 4.94
C VAL A 41 -1.23 2.96 5.09
N VAL A 42 -2.02 2.27 5.90
CA VAL A 42 -3.39 2.68 6.21
C VAL A 42 -3.40 3.26 7.62
N ALA A 43 -3.76 4.54 7.76
CA ALA A 43 -3.96 5.15 9.06
C ALA A 43 -5.27 4.66 9.68
N ASP A 44 -5.28 4.45 11.00
CA ASP A 44 -6.51 4.20 11.76
C ASP A 44 -7.36 5.48 11.78
N PRO A 45 -8.55 5.50 11.14
CA PRO A 45 -9.37 6.71 11.04
C PRO A 45 -10.03 7.10 12.38
N THR A 46 -10.03 6.21 13.37
CA THR A 46 -10.61 6.45 14.70
C THR A 46 -9.60 6.91 15.72
N ALA A 47 -8.30 6.79 15.41
CA ALA A 47 -7.22 7.26 16.26
C ALA A 47 -7.07 8.79 16.20
N PRO A 48 -6.55 9.42 17.27
CA PRO A 48 -6.34 10.86 17.34
C PRO A 48 -5.09 11.30 16.56
N ASN A 49 -5.05 11.00 15.26
CA ASN A 49 -3.94 11.36 14.38
C ASN A 49 -3.87 12.88 14.19
N ALA A 50 -2.68 13.46 14.35
CA ALA A 50 -2.44 14.89 14.11
C ALA A 50 -1.85 15.11 12.71
N GLN A 51 -2.14 16.27 12.09
CA GLN A 51 -1.77 16.62 10.72
C GLN A 51 -0.26 16.52 10.42
N TYR A 52 0.60 16.56 11.44
CA TYR A 52 2.06 16.42 11.35
C TYR A 52 2.65 15.58 12.50
N GLY A 53 1.80 14.78 13.17
CA GLY A 53 2.21 13.91 14.28
C GLY A 53 2.50 12.48 13.82
N PRO A 54 2.92 11.61 14.75
CA PRO A 54 3.04 10.18 14.46
C PRO A 54 1.65 9.62 14.09
N ALA A 55 1.61 8.83 13.02
CA ALA A 55 0.38 8.14 12.60
C ALA A 55 0.15 6.89 13.45
N THR A 56 -1.11 6.63 13.82
CA THR A 56 -1.53 5.30 14.25
C THR A 56 -1.96 4.51 13.03
N LEU A 57 -1.41 3.31 12.84
CA LEU A 57 -1.74 2.47 11.69
C LEU A 57 -2.88 1.51 12.01
N ASP A 58 -3.80 1.36 11.05
CA ASP A 58 -4.63 0.17 10.96
C ASP A 58 -3.75 -0.97 10.42
N TRP A 59 -3.28 -1.81 11.33
CA TRP A 59 -2.38 -2.91 11.00
C TRP A 59 -3.04 -3.96 10.11
N ASP A 60 -4.31 -4.26 10.34
CA ASP A 60 -5.01 -5.32 9.61
C ASP A 60 -5.21 -4.91 8.15
N ALA A 61 -5.66 -3.67 7.91
CA ALA A 61 -5.78 -3.12 6.56
C ALA A 61 -4.41 -2.96 5.89
N THR A 62 -3.41 -2.48 6.63
CA THR A 62 -2.03 -2.33 6.13
C THR A 62 -1.46 -3.67 5.67
N MET A 63 -1.60 -4.74 6.47
CA MET A 63 -1.11 -6.08 6.10
C MET A 63 -1.98 -6.73 5.03
N ALA A 64 -3.30 -6.51 5.02
CA ALA A 64 -4.19 -6.99 3.97
C ALA A 64 -3.77 -6.47 2.59
N PHE A 65 -3.32 -5.21 2.52
CA PHE A 65 -2.79 -4.66 1.28
C PHE A 65 -1.49 -5.34 0.84
N ARG A 66 -0.57 -5.71 1.75
CA ARG A 66 0.64 -6.46 1.39
C ARG A 66 0.31 -7.84 0.85
N ARG A 67 -0.60 -8.56 1.52
CA ARG A 67 -1.12 -9.86 1.03
C ARG A 67 -1.74 -9.72 -0.35
N HIS A 68 -2.49 -8.65 -0.59
CA HIS A 68 -3.05 -8.35 -1.90
C HIS A 68 -1.94 -8.18 -2.96
N LEU A 69 -0.89 -7.39 -2.68
CA LEU A 69 0.24 -7.21 -3.59
C LEU A 69 0.97 -8.53 -3.89
N TRP A 70 1.26 -9.34 -2.87
CA TRP A 70 1.89 -10.65 -3.07
C TRP A 70 0.99 -11.61 -3.85
N SER A 71 -0.33 -11.57 -3.66
CA SER A 71 -1.27 -12.39 -4.44
C SER A 71 -1.26 -12.05 -5.94
N HIS A 72 -0.80 -10.85 -6.32
CA HIS A 72 -0.56 -10.43 -7.70
C HIS A 72 0.85 -10.77 -8.20
N GLY A 73 1.67 -11.44 -7.38
CA GLY A 73 3.05 -11.81 -7.73
C GLY A 73 4.06 -10.66 -7.63
N LEU A 74 3.68 -9.53 -7.02
CA LEU A 74 4.58 -8.39 -6.81
C LEU A 74 5.43 -8.61 -5.56
N ALA A 75 6.68 -8.16 -5.58
CA ALA A 75 7.45 -7.98 -4.36
C ALA A 75 6.99 -6.70 -3.65
N VAL A 76 7.10 -6.64 -2.33
CA VAL A 76 6.82 -5.43 -1.54
C VAL A 76 8.14 -4.80 -1.14
N THR A 77 8.23 -3.47 -1.20
CA THR A 77 9.30 -2.72 -0.55
C THR A 77 8.71 -1.82 0.54
N GLU A 78 9.16 -2.03 1.77
CA GLU A 78 8.67 -1.32 2.96
C GLU A 78 9.46 -0.07 3.29
N ALA A 79 8.80 0.79 4.07
CA ALA A 79 9.38 1.97 4.69
C ALA A 79 10.04 2.95 3.69
N GLN A 80 9.50 3.01 2.48
CA GLN A 80 9.85 3.99 1.45
C GLN A 80 9.05 5.29 1.63
N ASP A 81 9.35 6.32 0.84
CA ASP A 81 8.58 7.58 0.79
C ASP A 81 7.06 7.37 0.62
N THR A 82 6.63 6.37 -0.15
CA THR A 82 5.19 6.04 -0.35
C THR A 82 4.49 5.64 0.95
N SER A 83 5.23 5.11 1.93
CA SER A 83 4.73 4.83 3.29
C SER A 83 4.79 6.04 4.23
N GLN A 84 5.14 7.22 3.69
CA GLN A 84 5.34 8.48 4.42
C GLN A 84 6.48 8.42 5.45
N ARG A 85 7.53 7.65 5.15
CA ARG A 85 8.71 7.56 6.00
C ARG A 85 9.36 8.95 6.18
N GLY A 86 9.52 9.37 7.43
CA GLY A 86 10.04 10.71 7.77
C GLY A 86 9.01 11.85 7.71
N MET A 87 7.77 11.58 7.27
CA MET A 87 6.67 12.54 7.16
C MET A 87 5.38 12.01 7.82
N GLY A 88 5.51 11.42 9.01
CA GLY A 88 4.39 10.85 9.79
C GLY A 88 4.63 9.40 10.23
N LEU A 89 5.44 8.65 9.47
CA LEU A 89 5.94 7.33 9.86
C LEU A 89 7.37 7.48 10.38
N ASP A 90 7.54 7.48 11.70
CA ASP A 90 8.85 7.54 12.34
C ASP A 90 9.58 6.19 12.29
N TRP A 91 10.84 6.16 12.74
CA TRP A 91 11.62 4.93 12.67
C TRP A 91 11.07 3.80 13.54
N PRO A 92 10.69 4.00 14.82
CA PRO A 92 10.06 2.95 15.62
C PRO A 92 8.89 2.28 14.90
N LEU A 93 7.96 3.07 14.37
CA LEU A 93 6.78 2.54 13.69
C LEU A 93 7.14 1.87 12.35
N ALA A 94 8.09 2.42 11.60
CA ALA A 94 8.57 1.80 10.37
C ALA A 94 9.32 0.48 10.62
N SER A 95 10.07 0.37 11.72
CA SER A 95 10.74 -0.87 12.12
C SER A 95 9.72 -1.96 12.49
N GLU A 96 8.64 -1.58 13.18
CA GLU A 96 7.53 -2.48 13.46
C GLU A 96 6.83 -2.93 12.16
N LEU A 97 6.56 -1.99 11.24
CA LEU A 97 5.99 -2.30 9.93
C LEU A 97 6.84 -3.30 9.15
N ILE A 98 8.16 -3.08 9.08
CA ILE A 98 9.10 -4.01 8.41
C ILE A 98 9.05 -5.39 9.06
N THR A 99 9.01 -5.45 10.39
CA THR A 99 8.99 -6.71 11.15
C THR A 99 7.70 -7.50 10.88
N ARG A 100 6.54 -6.85 10.97
CA ARG A 100 5.23 -7.47 10.70
C ARG A 100 5.12 -7.93 9.25
N SER A 101 5.52 -7.08 8.30
CA SER A 101 5.53 -7.43 6.88
C SER A 101 6.50 -8.58 6.57
N GLY A 102 7.64 -8.67 7.27
CA GLY A 102 8.57 -9.78 7.14
C GLY A 102 7.97 -11.13 7.56
N ALA A 103 7.22 -11.14 8.66
CA ALA A 103 6.51 -12.33 9.12
C ALA A 103 5.43 -12.78 8.13
N GLU A 104 4.63 -11.85 7.62
CA GLU A 104 3.59 -12.11 6.62
C GLU A 104 4.19 -12.59 5.29
N ALA A 105 5.25 -11.93 4.81
CA ALA A 105 5.97 -12.32 3.59
C ALA A 105 6.45 -13.77 3.70
N LYS A 106 7.06 -14.13 4.83
CA LYS A 106 7.51 -15.51 5.09
C LYS A 106 6.34 -16.50 5.08
N ALA A 107 5.21 -16.15 5.68
CA ALA A 107 4.04 -17.03 5.76
C ALA A 107 3.44 -17.35 4.38
N VAL A 108 3.47 -16.39 3.44
CA VAL A 108 2.89 -16.56 2.09
C VAL A 108 3.92 -16.84 0.99
N GLY A 109 5.21 -16.97 1.33
CA GLY A 109 6.28 -17.09 0.35
C GLY A 109 6.52 -15.81 -0.48
N GLY A 110 6.10 -14.66 0.03
CA GLY A 110 6.25 -13.35 -0.58
C GLY A 110 7.69 -12.84 -0.54
N ARG A 111 8.01 -11.92 -1.46
CA ARG A 111 9.29 -11.20 -1.49
C ARG A 111 9.14 -9.84 -0.83
N LEU A 112 10.12 -9.48 -0.01
CA LEU A 112 10.17 -8.24 0.74
C LEU A 112 11.56 -7.61 0.66
N SER A 113 11.61 -6.30 0.46
CA SER A 113 12.76 -5.44 0.79
C SER A 113 12.34 -4.35 1.75
N ALA A 114 13.29 -3.68 2.40
CA ALA A 114 13.02 -2.59 3.32
C ALA A 114 14.03 -1.46 3.15
N ALA A 115 13.57 -0.22 3.22
CA ALA A 115 14.44 0.95 3.30
C ALA A 115 14.98 1.13 4.71
N ILE A 116 16.31 1.23 4.82
CA ILE A 116 17.02 1.54 6.05
C ILE A 116 17.88 2.77 5.78
N TRP A 117 17.48 3.90 6.34
CA TRP A 117 18.19 5.17 6.24
C TRP A 117 17.89 6.01 7.48
N THR A 118 18.81 6.94 7.75
CA THR A 118 18.83 7.84 8.92
C THR A 118 18.17 9.16 8.61
#